data_AF-A0A2G6GPB5-F1
#
_entry.id   AF-A0A2G6GPB5-F1
#
_cell.length_a   1.000
_cell.length_b   1.000
_cell.length_c   1.000
_cell.angle_alpha   90.00
_cell.angle_beta   90.00
_cell.angle_gamma   90.00
#
_symmetry.space_group_name_H-M   'P 1'
#
loop_
_entity.id
_entity.type
_entity.pdbx_description
1 polymer ?
#
loop_
_entity_poly.entity_id
_entity_poly.type
_entity_poly.pdbx_seq_one_letter_code
_entity_poly.pdbx_strand_id
1 'polypeptide(L)'
;MKARLFRFIKLSEHKRFDYKPLYYDERKEKLQQRIEAARASKDTLEDQAYRPDIKGRFTSKFAGQQVRKDKQAARLRTISILAVLSITAYFILTKIDILNQMFSVLFAGK
;
A
#
# COMPACT_ATOMS: atom_id res chain seq x y z
N MET A 1 -17.54 -40.77 25.90
CA MET A 1 -16.92 -39.46 25.57
C MET A 1 -16.06 -39.62 24.33
N LYS A 2 -16.36 -38.90 23.23
CA LYS A 2 -15.56 -38.93 22.00
C LYS A 2 -14.27 -38.12 22.21
N ALA A 3 -13.12 -38.79 22.25
CA ALA A 3 -11.83 -38.13 22.28
C ALA A 3 -11.61 -37.38 20.96
N ARG A 4 -11.62 -36.04 21.01
CA ARG A 4 -11.23 -35.15 19.91
C ARG A 4 -9.75 -34.75 20.05
N LEU A 5 -8.87 -35.72 20.26
CA LEU A 5 -7.43 -35.47 20.17
C LEU A 5 -6.96 -35.89 18.78
N PHE A 6 -6.11 -35.08 18.17
CA PHE A 6 -5.53 -35.23 16.82
C PHE A 6 -6.36 -34.66 15.65
N ARG A 7 -6.62 -33.35 15.67
CA ARG A 7 -6.97 -32.55 14.47
C ARG A 7 -5.75 -31.85 13.87
N PHE A 8 -4.55 -32.44 13.98
CA PHE A 8 -3.30 -31.86 13.46
C PHE A 8 -2.91 -32.34 12.05
N ILE A 9 -3.55 -33.41 11.55
CA ILE A 9 -3.36 -33.87 10.18
C ILE A 9 -4.52 -33.32 9.35
N LYS A 10 -4.25 -32.29 8.53
CA LYS A 10 -5.22 -31.79 7.55
C LYS A 10 -5.38 -32.86 6.47
N LEU A 11 -6.43 -33.68 6.58
CA LEU A 11 -6.78 -34.60 5.51
C LEU A 11 -7.18 -33.78 4.28
N SER A 12 -6.47 -33.94 3.17
CA SER A 12 -6.82 -33.27 1.92
C SER A 12 -8.16 -33.83 1.44
N GLU A 13 -9.20 -33.00 1.42
CA GLU A 13 -10.44 -33.35 0.75
C GLU A 13 -10.19 -33.45 -0.76
N HIS A 14 -10.90 -34.36 -1.43
CA HIS A 14 -10.86 -34.47 -2.89
C HIS A 14 -11.35 -33.16 -3.51
N LYS A 15 -10.72 -32.73 -4.61
CA LYS A 15 -11.17 -31.54 -5.34
C LYS A 15 -12.54 -31.84 -5.96
N ARG A 16 -13.58 -31.19 -5.44
CA ARG A 16 -14.92 -31.22 -6.05
C ARG A 16 -14.91 -30.25 -7.22
N PHE A 17 -15.18 -30.76 -8.42
CA PHE A 17 -15.38 -29.92 -9.60
C PHE A 17 -16.83 -29.47 -9.62
N ASP A 18 -17.06 -28.17 -9.38
CA ASP A 18 -18.37 -27.55 -9.54
C ASP A 18 -18.65 -27.42 -11.05
N TYR A 19 -19.22 -28.46 -11.65
CA TYR A 19 -19.63 -28.43 -13.04
C TYR A 19 -20.93 -27.65 -13.15
N LYS A 20 -20.82 -26.41 -13.63
CA LYS A 20 -21.97 -25.59 -13.99
C LYS A 20 -22.33 -25.89 -15.46
N PRO A 21 -23.45 -26.58 -15.73
CA PRO A 21 -23.86 -26.82 -17.11
C PRO A 21 -24.07 -25.50 -17.83
N LEU A 22 -23.46 -25.37 -19.00
CA LEU A 22 -23.66 -24.22 -19.87
C LEU A 22 -24.88 -24.49 -20.74
N TYR A 23 -25.98 -23.80 -20.45
CA TYR A 23 -27.18 -23.85 -21.29
C TYR A 23 -27.06 -22.83 -22.43
N TYR A 24 -27.47 -23.26 -23.62
CA TYR A 24 -27.56 -22.40 -24.79
C TYR A 24 -28.69 -21.39 -24.60
N ASP A 25 -28.37 -20.10 -24.72
CA ASP A 25 -29.35 -19.01 -24.72
C ASP A 25 -29.22 -18.25 -26.04
N GLU A 26 -30.22 -18.42 -26.91
CA GLU A 26 -30.29 -17.78 -28.22
C GLU A 26 -30.12 -16.26 -28.15
N ARG A 27 -30.66 -15.62 -27.12
CA ARG A 27 -30.61 -14.15 -27.00
C ARG A 27 -29.20 -13.68 -26.70
N LYS A 28 -28.50 -14.41 -25.82
CA LYS A 28 -27.12 -14.10 -25.44
C LYS A 28 -26.18 -14.28 -26.62
N GLU A 29 -26.32 -15.37 -27.37
CA GLU A 29 -25.48 -15.68 -28.52
C GLU A 29 -25.69 -14.66 -29.66
N LYS A 30 -26.95 -14.33 -29.99
CA LYS A 30 -27.27 -13.30 -30.99
C LYS A 30 -26.72 -11.92 -30.59
N LEU A 31 -26.74 -11.59 -29.30
CA LEU A 31 -26.16 -10.35 -28.79
C LEU A 31 -24.63 -10.36 -28.88
N GLN A 32 -23.99 -11.46 -28.50
CA GLN A 32 -22.54 -11.62 -28.56
C GLN A 32 -22.03 -11.53 -30.01
N GLN A 33 -22.69 -12.21 -30.95
CA GLN A 33 -22.38 -12.12 -32.38
C GLN A 33 -22.46 -10.68 -32.91
N ARG A 34 -23.47 -9.90 -32.48
CA ARG A 34 -23.59 -8.48 -32.86
C ARG A 34 -22.48 -7.62 -32.27
N ILE A 35 -22.11 -7.86 -31.02
CA ILE A 35 -21.01 -7.16 -30.34
C ILE A 35 -19.68 -7.48 -31.01
N GLU A 36 -19.44 -8.75 -31.34
CA GLU A 36 -18.23 -9.21 -32.02
C GLU A 36 -18.14 -8.65 -33.44
N ALA A 37 -19.23 -8.67 -34.21
CA ALA A 37 -19.28 -8.03 -35.53
C ALA A 37 -18.99 -6.52 -35.46
N ALA A 38 -19.52 -5.83 -34.44
CA ALA A 38 -19.26 -4.41 -34.21
C ALA A 38 -17.84 -4.12 -33.69
N ARG A 39 -17.19 -5.07 -33.02
CA ARG A 39 -15.78 -4.96 -32.62
C ARG A 39 -14.85 -5.23 -33.78
N ALA A 40 -15.10 -6.28 -34.56
CA ALA A 40 -14.32 -6.61 -35.75
C ALA A 40 -14.37 -5.48 -36.77
N SER A 41 -15.54 -4.89 -37.02
CA SER A 41 -15.66 -3.74 -37.93
C SER A 41 -14.97 -2.48 -37.41
N LYS A 42 -14.91 -2.29 -36.09
CA LYS A 42 -14.11 -1.24 -35.47
C LYS A 42 -12.61 -1.50 -35.57
N ASP A 43 -12.15 -2.72 -35.34
CA ASP A 43 -10.73 -3.08 -35.44
C ASP A 43 -10.22 -2.88 -36.88
N THR A 44 -11.02 -3.20 -37.91
CA THR A 44 -10.64 -2.94 -39.32
C THR A 44 -10.56 -1.44 -39.66
N LEU A 45 -11.27 -0.59 -38.91
CA LEU A 45 -11.20 0.88 -39.03
C LEU A 45 -10.12 1.49 -38.12
N GLU A 46 -9.68 0.77 -37.08
CA GLU A 46 -8.78 1.25 -36.02
C GLU A 46 -7.30 0.93 -36.23
N ASP A 47 -6.91 0.08 -37.20
CA ASP A 47 -5.50 -0.09 -37.58
C ASP A 47 -4.81 1.24 -37.99
N GLN A 48 -5.58 2.32 -38.25
CA GLN A 48 -5.07 3.67 -38.49
C GLN A 48 -5.22 4.65 -37.30
N ALA A 49 -5.84 4.26 -36.19
CA ALA A 49 -6.15 5.17 -35.09
C ALA A 49 -5.67 4.62 -33.73
N TYR A 50 -4.55 5.15 -33.26
CA TYR A 50 -4.01 4.89 -31.91
C TYR A 50 -5.07 5.14 -30.84
N ARG A 51 -5.53 4.06 -30.18
CA ARG A 51 -6.36 4.13 -28.98
C ARG A 51 -5.50 3.95 -27.75
N PRO A 52 -5.19 5.02 -26.98
CA PRO A 52 -4.73 4.81 -25.62
C PRO A 52 -5.92 4.21 -24.85
N ASP A 53 -5.74 3.03 -24.29
CA ASP A 53 -6.69 2.48 -23.32
C ASP A 53 -6.68 3.40 -22.09
N ILE A 54 -7.65 4.33 -22.07
CA ILE A 54 -7.80 5.40 -21.07
C ILE A 54 -8.52 4.86 -19.82
N LYS A 55 -9.24 3.72 -19.93
CA LYS A 55 -9.95 3.14 -18.80
C LYS A 55 -8.95 2.60 -17.77
N GLY A 56 -8.91 3.23 -16.59
CA GLY A 56 -8.09 2.80 -15.45
C GLY A 56 -6.66 3.39 -15.40
N ARG A 57 -6.23 4.19 -16.39
CA ARG A 57 -4.90 4.80 -16.36
C ARG A 57 -4.81 6.05 -15.46
N PHE A 58 -5.95 6.65 -15.14
CA PHE A 58 -6.01 7.77 -14.20
C PHE A 58 -5.79 7.34 -12.75
N THR A 59 -6.33 6.20 -12.33
CA THR A 59 -6.24 5.73 -10.93
C THR A 59 -4.79 5.38 -10.53
N SER A 60 -4.00 4.82 -11.44
CA SER A 60 -2.60 4.46 -11.17
C SER A 60 -1.71 5.70 -10.91
N LYS A 61 -1.96 6.81 -11.61
CA LYS A 61 -1.22 8.06 -11.39
C LYS A 61 -1.59 8.73 -10.06
N PHE A 62 -2.85 8.69 -9.65
CA PHE A 62 -3.27 9.22 -8.35
C PHE A 62 -2.75 8.38 -7.17
N ALA A 63 -2.80 7.04 -7.28
CA ALA A 63 -2.29 6.14 -6.25
C ALA A 63 -0.78 6.32 -5.99
N GLY A 64 0.03 6.46 -7.06
CA GLY A 64 1.46 6.68 -6.93
C GLY A 64 1.84 8.05 -6.36
N GLN A 65 1.04 9.08 -6.62
CA GLN A 65 1.33 10.44 -6.15
C GLN A 65 1.05 10.62 -4.66
N GLN A 66 0.04 9.92 -4.12
CA GLN A 66 -0.28 9.95 -2.69
C GLN A 66 0.82 9.25 -1.85
N VAL A 67 1.26 8.06 -2.28
CA VAL A 67 2.36 7.33 -1.63
C VAL A 67 3.67 8.12 -1.61
N ARG A 68 3.95 8.93 -2.65
CA ARG A 68 5.15 9.78 -2.69
C ARG A 68 5.08 10.97 -1.73
N LYS A 69 3.91 11.57 -1.56
CA LYS A 69 3.70 12.69 -0.62
C LYS A 69 3.84 12.24 0.84
N ASP A 70 3.30 11.07 1.18
CA ASP A 70 3.36 10.54 2.54
C ASP A 70 4.79 10.23 3.00
N LYS A 71 5.63 9.71 2.09
CA LYS A 71 7.06 9.43 2.40
C LYS A 71 7.87 10.69 2.70
N GLN A 72 7.59 11.81 2.02
CA GLN A 72 8.30 13.07 2.26
C GLN A 72 7.86 13.71 3.58
N ALA A 73 6.55 13.71 3.87
CA ALA A 73 6.02 14.21 5.13
C ALA A 73 6.54 13.41 6.35
N ALA A 74 6.63 12.09 6.22
CA ALA A 74 7.18 11.23 7.27
C ALA A 74 8.66 11.54 7.58
N ARG A 75 9.49 11.75 6.55
CA ARG A 75 10.92 12.09 6.73
C ARG A 75 11.11 13.43 7.43
N LEU A 76 10.34 14.45 7.05
CA LEU A 76 10.40 15.78 7.68
C LEU A 76 9.94 15.74 9.14
N ARG A 77 8.89 14.97 9.45
CA ARG A 77 8.44 14.76 10.83
C ARG A 77 9.50 14.09 11.71
N THR A 78 10.19 13.08 11.19
CA THR A 78 11.27 12.42 11.95
C THR A 78 12.43 13.37 12.20
N ILE A 79 12.84 14.15 11.19
CA ILE A 79 13.93 15.13 11.33
C ILE A 79 13.56 16.25 12.30
N SER A 80 12.31 16.75 12.28
CA SER A 80 11.88 17.82 13.18
C SER A 80 11.86 17.38 14.64
N ILE A 81 11.37 16.17 14.94
CA ILE A 81 11.40 15.60 16.29
C ILE A 81 12.84 15.42 16.76
N LEU A 82 13.72 14.88 15.91
CA LEU A 82 15.13 14.70 16.24
C LEU A 82 15.83 16.04 16.52
N ALA A 83 15.55 17.07 15.71
CA ALA A 83 16.12 18.40 15.89
C ALA A 83 15.71 19.03 17.23
N VAL A 84 14.41 18.98 17.56
CA VAL A 84 13.90 19.49 18.84
C VAL A 84 14.56 18.76 20.00
N LEU A 85 14.63 17.43 19.94
CA LEU A 85 15.19 16.61 21.01
C LEU A 85 16.70 16.86 21.21
N SER A 86 17.45 17.03 20.11
CA SER A 86 18.87 17.41 20.15
C SER A 86 19.09 18.81 20.73
N ILE A 87 18.25 19.78 20.37
CA ILE A 87 18.32 21.15 20.93
C ILE A 87 18.04 21.10 22.43
N THR A 88 16.98 20.41 22.86
CA THR A 88 16.64 20.27 24.28
C THR A 88 17.76 19.60 25.06
N ALA A 89 18.34 18.52 24.55
CA ALA A 89 19.47 17.84 25.18
C ALA A 89 20.68 18.78 25.33
N TYR A 90 21.00 19.57 24.30
CA TYR A 90 22.09 20.53 24.34
C TYR A 90 21.88 21.61 25.41
N PHE A 91 20.66 22.16 25.53
CA PHE A 91 20.34 23.14 26.58
C PHE A 91 20.46 22.57 27.99
N ILE A 92 20.05 21.31 28.19
CA ILE A 92 20.14 20.65 29.49
C ILE A 92 21.60 20.43 29.88
N LEU A 93 22.41 19.84 28.98
CA LEU A 93 23.82 19.56 29.24
C LEU A 93 24.62 20.83 29.54
N THR A 94 24.47 21.87 28.71
CA THR A 94 25.17 23.15 28.94
C THR A 94 24.83 23.79 30.27
N LYS A 95 23.56 23.75 30.71
CA LYS A 95 23.15 24.30 32.01
C LYS A 95 23.68 23.49 33.19
N ILE A 96 23.66 22.16 33.07
CA ILE A 96 24.22 21.25 34.08
C ILE A 96 25.73 21.40 34.20
N ASP A 97 26.45 21.50 33.09
CA ASP A 97 27.90 21.67 33.12
C ASP A 97 28.30 23.02 33.75
N ILE A 98 27.60 24.11 33.40
CA ILE A 98 27.83 25.43 34.03
C ILE A 98 27.51 25.38 35.52
N LEU A 99 26.41 24.75 35.93
CA LEU A 99 26.03 24.61 37.34
C LEU A 99 27.05 23.77 38.11
N ASN A 100 27.55 22.69 37.52
CA ASN A 100 28.57 21.83 38.11
C ASN A 100 29.93 22.54 38.24
N GLN A 101 30.33 23.34 37.25
CA GLN A 101 31.54 24.17 37.31
C GLN A 101 31.43 25.28 38.36
N MET A 102 30.25 25.92 38.47
CA MET A 102 30.02 26.90 39.54
C MET A 102 30.02 26.24 40.93
N PHE A 103 29.40 25.07 41.06
CA PHE A 103 29.38 24.31 42.32
C PHE A 103 30.78 23.83 42.70
N SER A 104 31.59 23.35 41.75
CA SER A 104 32.96 22.94 42.03
C SER A 104 33.80 24.11 42.53
N VAL A 105 33.69 25.30 41.96
CA VAL A 105 34.42 26.49 42.43
C VAL A 105 33.92 26.96 43.81
N LEU A 106 32.61 26.87 44.07
CA LEU A 106 32.01 27.29 45.35
C LEU A 106 32.36 26.32 46.51
N PHE A 107 32.49 25.03 46.23
CA PHE A 107 32.78 23.98 47.21
C PHE A 107 34.24 23.52 47.24
N ALA A 108 35.08 23.87 46.26
CA ALA A 108 36.53 23.63 46.29
C ALA A 108 37.34 24.74 47.01
N GLY A 109 36.68 25.81 47.44
CA GLY A 109 37.29 26.93 48.19
C GLY A 109 37.21 26.81 49.71
N LYS A 110 36.86 25.64 50.26
CA LYS A 110 36.91 25.34 51.70
C LYS A 110 37.67 24.05 51.97
#